data_AF-A0A0F8WGY4-F1
#
_entry.id   AF-A0A0F8WGY4-F1
#
_cell.length_a   1.000
_cell.length_b   1.000
_cell.length_c   1.000
_cell.angle_alpha   90.00
_cell.angle_beta   90.00
_cell.angle_gamma   90.00
#
_symmetry.space_group_name_H-M   'P 1'
#
loop_
_entity.id
_entity.type
_entity.pdbx_description
1 polymer ?
#
loop_
_entity_poly.entity_id
_entity_poly.type
_entity_poly.pdbx_seq_one_letter_code
_entity_poly.pdbx_strand_id
1 'polypeptide(L)'
;MTSPPNPPSLSSRPLLLPARPLRPPPPPPPPPPTAAPTTPKSSSSPTPTDILTAQVRQARLFLYQQSRTAEICFNDILSRALHVENAFTKTIASLAPSPESGEQLLPGGIYVVVAAMAGSIVARNRGRLLRSATPLAFGTVAAWSLLPVTMRNVSDLIWEYEKRVPAVADQHLLLREKAEYIWYTGVAHSGMARARMEEKIGEARKKLEEVVSKGH
;
A
#
# COMPACT_ATOMS: atom_id res chain seq x y z
N MET A 1 28.69 1.86 -86.89
CA MET A 1 29.13 1.37 -85.57
C MET A 1 29.58 2.55 -84.75
N THR A 2 28.69 3.10 -83.93
CA THR A 2 28.97 4.18 -82.99
C THR A 2 28.03 3.98 -81.80
N SER A 3 28.59 3.64 -80.64
CA SER A 3 27.87 3.46 -79.39
C SER A 3 27.30 4.79 -78.89
N PRO A 4 26.05 4.86 -78.43
CA PRO A 4 25.57 5.98 -77.64
C PRO A 4 25.81 5.80 -76.12
N PRO A 5 25.99 6.90 -75.37
CA PRO A 5 26.44 6.92 -73.98
C PRO A 5 25.33 6.65 -72.95
N ASN A 6 25.78 6.21 -71.77
CA ASN A 6 25.00 5.96 -70.54
C ASN A 6 24.10 7.15 -70.13
N PRO A 7 22.82 6.93 -69.76
CA PRO A 7 21.98 7.97 -69.17
C PRO A 7 22.19 8.10 -67.64
N PRO A 8 22.09 9.33 -67.08
CA PRO A 8 22.34 9.62 -65.67
C PRO A 8 21.19 9.23 -64.72
N SER A 9 21.58 9.01 -63.47
CA SER A 9 20.81 8.57 -62.30
C SER A 9 19.51 9.34 -62.02
N LEU A 10 18.44 8.59 -61.74
CA LEU A 10 17.13 9.07 -61.29
C LEU A 10 17.22 9.72 -59.90
N SER A 11 17.16 11.05 -59.87
CA SER A 11 17.06 11.85 -58.64
C SER A 11 15.64 11.80 -58.09
N SER A 12 15.53 11.42 -56.82
CA SER A 12 14.30 11.26 -56.04
C SER A 12 13.46 12.54 -56.03
N ARG A 13 12.25 12.48 -56.60
CA ARG A 13 11.20 13.50 -56.42
C ARG A 13 10.41 13.22 -55.14
N PRO A 14 10.40 14.10 -54.14
CA PRO A 14 9.43 14.02 -53.05
C PRO A 14 8.07 14.56 -53.50
N LEU A 15 7.02 13.86 -53.09
CA LEU A 15 5.61 14.12 -53.36
C LEU A 15 5.18 15.50 -52.83
N LEU A 16 4.56 16.31 -53.69
CA LEU A 16 3.87 17.55 -53.35
C LEU A 16 2.61 17.25 -52.50
N LEU A 17 2.60 17.63 -51.23
CA LEU A 17 1.36 17.87 -50.48
C LEU A 17 0.94 19.34 -50.66
N PRO A 18 -0.37 19.64 -50.78
CA PRO A 18 -0.86 20.99 -50.99
C PRO A 18 -0.60 21.88 -49.76
N ALA A 19 -0.23 23.14 -50.03
CA ALA A 19 0.11 24.15 -49.05
C ALA A 19 -1.02 24.39 -48.03
N ARG A 20 -0.71 24.24 -46.75
CA ARG A 20 -1.56 24.67 -45.64
C ARG A 20 -1.67 26.21 -45.67
N PRO A 21 -2.87 26.82 -45.56
CA PRO A 21 -2.96 28.27 -45.47
C PRO A 21 -2.26 28.76 -44.20
N LEU A 22 -1.27 29.65 -44.33
CA LEU A 22 -0.64 30.30 -43.19
C LEU A 22 -1.67 31.19 -42.49
N ARG A 23 -1.90 30.93 -41.20
CA ARG A 23 -2.67 31.82 -40.32
C ARG A 23 -1.90 33.15 -40.20
N PRO A 24 -2.55 34.33 -40.30
CA PRO A 24 -1.87 35.59 -40.06
C PRO A 24 -1.41 35.68 -38.58
N PRO A 25 -0.27 36.34 -38.30
CA PRO A 25 0.24 36.48 -36.93
C PRO A 25 -0.70 37.33 -36.07
N PRO A 26 -0.81 37.05 -34.76
CA PRO A 26 -1.56 37.89 -33.84
C PRO A 26 -0.89 39.28 -33.68
N PRO A 27 -1.67 40.35 -33.43
CA PRO A 27 -1.11 41.69 -33.22
C PRO A 27 -0.24 41.75 -31.94
N PRO A 28 0.75 42.65 -31.89
CA PRO A 28 1.62 42.80 -30.72
C PRO A 28 0.82 43.27 -29.48
N PRO A 29 1.20 42.82 -28.26
CA PRO A 29 0.56 43.27 -27.04
C PRO A 29 0.82 44.77 -26.79
N PRO A 30 -0.12 45.50 -26.16
CA PRO A 30 0.08 46.89 -25.78
C PRO A 30 1.23 47.03 -24.77
N PRO A 31 1.96 48.17 -24.76
CA PRO A 31 3.03 48.40 -23.81
C PRO A 31 2.49 48.41 -22.36
N PRO A 32 3.27 47.92 -21.38
CA PRO A 32 2.83 47.88 -19.99
C PRO A 32 2.62 49.30 -19.46
N PRO A 33 1.56 49.56 -18.67
CA PRO A 33 1.42 50.82 -17.96
C PRO A 33 2.60 50.97 -16.98
N THR A 34 3.29 52.09 -17.10
CA THR A 34 4.36 52.57 -16.24
C THR A 34 4.08 52.28 -14.77
N ALA A 35 4.92 51.46 -14.16
CA ALA A 35 4.89 51.17 -12.73
C ALA A 35 5.13 52.47 -11.93
N ALA A 36 4.11 52.94 -11.22
CA ALA A 36 4.31 53.83 -10.09
C ALA A 36 4.95 53.02 -8.94
N PRO A 37 5.89 53.60 -8.15
CA PRO A 37 6.49 52.89 -7.04
C PRO A 37 5.48 52.79 -5.90
N THR A 38 4.79 51.65 -5.77
CA THR A 38 4.08 51.31 -4.54
C THR A 38 5.09 50.81 -3.52
N THR A 39 5.46 51.75 -2.67
CA THR A 39 6.15 51.57 -1.38
C THR A 39 5.75 50.28 -0.65
N PRO A 40 6.72 49.52 -0.10
CA PRO A 40 6.42 48.38 0.75
C PRO A 40 5.88 48.90 2.09
N LYS A 41 4.57 48.77 2.33
CA LYS A 41 4.01 48.93 3.68
C LYS A 41 4.39 47.71 4.50
N SER A 42 5.53 47.80 5.18
CA SER A 42 5.84 46.95 6.33
C SER A 42 4.86 47.21 7.48
N SER A 43 4.67 46.16 8.29
CA SER A 43 3.98 46.11 9.58
C SER A 43 2.46 46.36 9.59
N SER A 44 1.70 45.26 9.56
CA SER A 44 0.36 45.19 10.13
C SER A 44 0.15 43.76 10.62
N SER A 45 -0.31 43.60 11.85
CA SER A 45 -0.72 42.33 12.46
C SER A 45 -1.52 41.44 11.48
N PRO A 46 -1.33 40.11 11.51
CA PRO A 46 -1.95 39.22 10.54
C PRO A 46 -3.47 39.34 10.62
N THR A 47 -4.07 39.74 9.51
CA THR A 47 -5.52 39.70 9.31
C THR A 47 -6.00 38.25 9.43
N PRO A 48 -7.20 37.97 9.97
CA PRO A 48 -7.70 36.59 10.14
C PRO A 48 -7.63 35.76 8.84
N THR A 49 -7.83 36.42 7.70
CA THR A 49 -7.71 35.85 6.35
C THR A 49 -6.28 35.38 6.02
N ASP A 50 -5.24 36.07 6.47
CA ASP A 50 -3.85 35.70 6.21
C ASP A 50 -3.43 34.44 6.98
N ILE A 51 -4.03 34.21 8.15
CA ILE A 51 -3.80 32.99 8.94
C ILE A 51 -4.43 31.79 8.22
N LEU A 52 -5.64 31.94 7.69
CA LEU A 52 -6.33 30.90 6.92
C LEU A 52 -5.58 30.57 5.62
N THR A 53 -5.12 31.57 4.87
CA THR A 53 -4.36 31.35 3.64
C THR A 53 -3.01 30.66 3.93
N ALA A 54 -2.35 31.02 5.03
CA ALA A 54 -1.14 30.33 5.47
C ALA A 54 -1.39 28.86 5.84
N GLN A 55 -2.48 28.55 6.55
CA GLN A 55 -2.82 27.17 6.91
C GLN A 55 -3.23 26.32 5.70
N VAL A 56 -4.03 26.86 4.79
CA VAL A 56 -4.40 26.15 3.55
C VAL A 56 -3.17 25.89 2.68
N ARG A 57 -2.23 26.85 2.63
CA ARG A 57 -0.96 26.68 1.92
C ARG A 57 -0.12 25.56 2.55
N GLN A 58 0.01 25.55 3.87
CA GLN A 58 0.73 24.49 4.60
C GLN A 58 0.08 23.13 4.40
N ALA A 59 -1.25 23.04 4.50
CA ALA A 59 -2.00 21.81 4.29
C ALA A 59 -1.81 21.27 2.87
N ARG A 60 -1.87 22.15 1.86
CA ARG A 60 -1.61 21.78 0.47
C ARG A 60 -0.20 21.24 0.28
N LEU A 61 0.81 21.92 0.82
CA LEU A 61 2.20 21.47 0.72
C LEU A 61 2.44 20.14 1.45
N PHE A 62 1.82 19.96 2.62
CA PHE A 62 1.87 18.71 3.38
C PHE A 62 1.24 17.54 2.59
N LEU A 63 0.07 17.76 2.00
CA LEU A 63 -0.58 16.75 1.16
C LEU A 63 0.25 16.41 -0.08
N TYR A 64 0.84 17.40 -0.77
CA TYR A 64 1.71 17.16 -1.91
C TYR A 64 3.00 16.41 -1.53
N GLN A 65 3.60 16.72 -0.38
CA GLN A 65 4.78 16.01 0.10
C GLN A 65 4.44 14.56 0.43
N GLN A 66 3.34 14.34 1.15
CA GLN A 66 2.89 13.00 1.53
C GLN A 66 2.49 12.17 0.30
N SER A 67 1.81 12.76 -0.69
CA SER A 67 1.46 12.07 -1.94
C SER A 67 2.71 11.69 -2.73
N ARG A 68 3.68 12.60 -2.85
CA ARG A 68 4.94 12.34 -3.57
C ARG A 68 5.77 11.25 -2.89
N THR A 69 5.85 11.25 -1.56
CA THR A 69 6.55 10.19 -0.83
C THR A 69 5.84 8.84 -1.00
N ALA A 70 4.50 8.83 -1.03
CA ALA A 70 3.73 7.62 -1.30
C ALA A 70 3.98 7.09 -2.72
N GLU A 71 4.00 7.97 -3.73
CA GLU A 71 4.30 7.61 -5.12
C GLU A 71 5.69 6.98 -5.26
N ILE A 72 6.71 7.57 -4.63
CA ILE A 72 8.09 7.05 -4.69
C ILE A 72 8.17 5.67 -4.02
N CYS A 73 7.56 5.51 -2.85
CA CYS A 73 7.54 4.25 -2.12
C CYS A 73 6.82 3.16 -2.93
N PHE A 74 5.66 3.48 -3.51
CA PHE A 74 4.91 2.55 -4.35
C PHE A 74 5.71 2.15 -5.60
N ASN A 75 6.38 3.09 -6.25
CA ASN A 75 7.23 2.81 -7.40
C ASN A 75 8.45 1.94 -7.03
N ASP A 76 9.09 2.19 -5.87
CA ASP A 76 10.21 1.36 -5.39
C ASP A 76 9.74 -0.06 -5.03
N ILE A 77 8.59 -0.19 -4.35
CA ILE A 77 7.99 -1.49 -4.03
C ILE A 77 7.61 -2.23 -5.31
N LEU A 78 6.97 -1.57 -6.28
CA LEU A 78 6.65 -2.18 -7.58
C LEU A 78 7.91 -2.56 -8.34
N SER A 79 8.94 -1.71 -8.34
CA SER A 79 10.21 -2.01 -9.00
C SER A 79 10.87 -3.23 -8.37
N ARG A 80 10.85 -3.34 -7.04
CA ARG A 80 11.35 -4.51 -6.30
C ARG A 80 10.47 -5.73 -6.54
N ALA A 81 9.15 -5.59 -6.53
CA ALA A 81 8.21 -6.68 -6.79
C ALA A 81 8.40 -7.22 -8.20
N LEU A 82 8.50 -6.37 -9.22
CA LEU A 82 8.77 -6.76 -10.61
C LEU A 82 10.18 -7.34 -10.80
N HIS A 83 11.18 -6.82 -10.08
CA HIS A 83 12.53 -7.38 -10.10
C HIS A 83 12.58 -8.75 -9.41
N VAL A 84 11.81 -8.92 -8.34
CA VAL A 84 11.59 -10.19 -7.65
C VAL A 84 10.79 -11.12 -8.54
N GLU A 85 9.76 -10.68 -9.25
CA GLU A 85 9.02 -11.47 -10.23
C GLU A 85 9.91 -11.91 -11.38
N ASN A 86 10.85 -11.10 -11.84
CA ASN A 86 11.87 -11.52 -12.82
C ASN A 86 12.86 -12.54 -12.23
N ALA A 87 13.25 -12.39 -10.97
CA ALA A 87 14.09 -13.36 -10.28
C ALA A 87 13.35 -14.68 -10.01
N PHE A 88 12.07 -14.62 -9.63
CA PHE A 88 11.17 -15.75 -9.48
C PHE A 88 10.86 -16.37 -10.83
N THR A 89 10.63 -15.60 -11.90
CA THR A 89 10.41 -16.15 -13.25
C THR A 89 11.65 -16.85 -13.77
N LYS A 90 12.86 -16.33 -13.51
CA LYS A 90 14.13 -17.01 -13.85
C LYS A 90 14.39 -18.24 -12.98
N THR A 91 14.03 -18.20 -11.70
CA THR A 91 14.18 -19.33 -10.76
C THR A 91 13.10 -20.40 -11.01
N ILE A 92 11.88 -20.01 -11.39
CA ILE A 92 10.74 -20.85 -11.81
C ILE A 92 11.02 -21.44 -13.20
N ALA A 93 11.64 -20.70 -14.11
CA ALA A 93 12.10 -21.24 -15.38
C ALA A 93 13.19 -22.31 -15.18
N SER A 94 13.98 -22.23 -14.11
CA SER A 94 14.92 -23.29 -13.73
C SER A 94 14.34 -24.40 -12.83
N LEU A 95 13.15 -24.21 -12.25
CA LEU A 95 12.51 -25.15 -11.31
C LEU A 95 11.10 -25.64 -11.71
N ALA A 96 10.61 -25.38 -12.93
CA ALA A 96 9.28 -25.88 -13.33
C ALA A 96 9.28 -27.43 -13.25
N PRO A 97 8.46 -28.07 -12.37
CA PRO A 97 7.02 -27.79 -12.25
C PRO A 97 6.44 -27.82 -10.81
N SER A 98 5.44 -26.97 -10.57
CA SER A 98 4.07 -27.43 -10.24
C SER A 98 3.09 -26.24 -10.32
N PRO A 99 2.40 -26.03 -11.45
CA PRO A 99 1.20 -25.19 -11.54
C PRO A 99 -0.03 -25.78 -10.81
N GLU A 100 0.17 -26.67 -9.83
CA GLU A 100 -0.89 -27.46 -9.18
C GLU A 100 -1.25 -26.99 -7.77
N SER A 101 -0.53 -26.03 -7.18
CA SER A 101 -0.89 -25.63 -5.82
C SER A 101 -2.25 -24.90 -5.75
N GLY A 102 -2.85 -24.49 -6.88
CA GLY A 102 -4.14 -23.78 -6.91
C GLY A 102 -4.15 -22.41 -6.20
N GLU A 103 -3.10 -22.10 -5.45
CA GLU A 103 -2.87 -20.85 -4.77
C GLU A 103 -2.38 -19.84 -5.81
N GLN A 104 -3.31 -19.10 -6.40
CA GLN A 104 -2.95 -17.89 -7.11
C GLN A 104 -2.37 -16.91 -6.07
N LEU A 105 -1.03 -16.88 -5.98
CA LEU A 105 -0.27 -16.04 -5.07
C LEU A 105 -0.59 -14.55 -5.28
N LEU A 106 -0.99 -14.18 -6.51
CA LEU A 106 -1.34 -12.81 -6.87
C LEU A 106 -2.64 -12.31 -6.18
N PRO A 107 -3.82 -12.93 -6.34
CA PRO A 107 -5.01 -12.53 -5.60
C PRO A 107 -4.87 -12.80 -4.09
N GLY A 108 -4.32 -13.95 -3.68
CA GLY A 108 -4.12 -14.27 -2.26
C GLY A 108 -3.23 -13.23 -1.56
N GLY A 109 -2.12 -12.85 -2.18
CA GLY A 109 -1.22 -11.80 -1.67
C GLY A 109 -1.88 -10.43 -1.58
N ILE A 110 -2.70 -10.04 -2.56
CA ILE A 110 -3.45 -8.78 -2.51
C ILE A 110 -4.43 -8.78 -1.33
N TYR A 111 -5.13 -9.89 -1.08
CA TYR A 111 -6.04 -10.00 0.06
C TYR A 111 -5.32 -9.92 1.40
N VAL A 112 -4.10 -10.45 1.51
CA VAL A 112 -3.25 -10.28 2.70
C VAL A 112 -2.91 -8.81 2.94
N VAL A 113 -2.53 -8.08 1.90
CA VAL A 113 -2.25 -6.64 1.99
C VAL A 113 -3.51 -5.86 2.38
N VAL A 114 -4.67 -6.20 1.80
CA VAL A 114 -5.96 -5.57 2.16
C VAL A 114 -6.33 -5.87 3.61
N ALA A 115 -6.13 -7.08 4.09
CA ALA A 115 -6.38 -7.44 5.48
C ALA A 115 -5.45 -6.68 6.45
N ALA A 116 -4.16 -6.56 6.13
CA ALA A 116 -3.23 -5.74 6.90
C ALA A 116 -3.63 -4.25 6.91
N MET A 117 -4.10 -3.73 5.77
CA MET A 117 -4.61 -2.37 5.67
C MET A 117 -5.88 -2.17 6.53
N ALA A 118 -6.79 -3.14 6.55
CA ALA A 118 -7.95 -3.14 7.44
C ALA A 118 -7.50 -3.13 8.91
N GLY A 119 -6.48 -3.92 9.28
CA GLY A 119 -5.89 -3.90 10.61
C GLY A 119 -5.30 -2.54 11.00
N SER A 120 -4.70 -1.82 10.04
CA SER A 120 -4.18 -0.45 10.23
C SER A 120 -5.28 0.57 10.53
N ILE A 121 -6.42 0.44 9.84
CA ILE A 121 -7.59 1.27 10.09
C ILE A 121 -8.15 1.01 11.50
N VAL A 122 -8.25 -0.27 11.91
CA VAL A 122 -8.73 -0.63 13.25
C VAL A 122 -7.80 -0.10 14.36
N ALA A 123 -6.49 -0.08 14.13
CA ALA A 123 -5.52 0.42 15.10
C ALA A 123 -5.38 1.95 15.14
N ARG A 124 -6.10 2.69 14.28
CA ARG A 124 -5.96 4.14 14.09
C ARG A 124 -6.03 4.97 15.38
N ASN A 125 -6.75 4.49 16.39
CA ASN A 125 -6.95 5.21 17.67
C ASN A 125 -6.44 4.46 18.92
N ARG A 126 -5.62 3.39 18.77
CA ARG A 126 -5.25 2.52 19.91
C ARG A 126 -3.77 2.58 20.32
N GLY A 127 -3.07 3.65 19.96
CA GLY A 127 -1.67 3.89 20.36
C GLY A 127 -0.62 3.32 19.40
N ARG A 128 0.65 3.73 19.58
CA ARG A 128 1.76 3.43 18.65
C ARG A 128 2.08 1.94 18.51
N LEU A 129 1.95 1.16 19.58
CA LEU A 129 2.21 -0.28 19.57
C LEU A 129 1.14 -1.06 18.81
N LEU A 130 -0.14 -0.76 19.03
CA LEU A 130 -1.22 -1.40 18.27
C LEU A 130 -1.19 -1.00 16.80
N ARG A 131 -0.73 0.22 16.49
CA ARG A 131 -0.60 0.72 15.11
C ARG A 131 0.35 -0.12 14.26
N SER A 132 1.38 -0.74 14.84
CA SER A 132 2.26 -1.67 14.13
C SER A 132 1.83 -3.13 14.30
N ALA A 133 1.39 -3.52 15.49
CA ALA A 133 1.04 -4.91 15.79
C ALA A 133 -0.22 -5.38 15.06
N THR A 134 -1.27 -4.53 14.95
CA THR A 134 -2.54 -4.96 14.35
C THR A 134 -2.47 -5.20 12.84
N PRO A 135 -1.84 -4.34 12.02
CA PRO A 135 -1.61 -4.66 10.60
C PRO A 135 -0.82 -5.96 10.40
N LEU A 136 0.22 -6.17 11.21
CA LEU A 136 1.02 -7.39 11.17
C LEU A 136 0.18 -8.61 11.53
N ALA A 137 -0.56 -8.57 12.63
CA ALA A 137 -1.40 -9.67 13.06
C ALA A 137 -2.47 -10.04 12.00
N PHE A 138 -3.17 -9.03 11.47
CA PHE A 138 -4.18 -9.27 10.41
C PHE A 138 -3.54 -9.78 9.12
N GLY A 139 -2.39 -9.24 8.72
CA GLY A 139 -1.64 -9.73 7.58
C GLY A 139 -1.17 -11.17 7.76
N THR A 140 -0.64 -11.53 8.93
CA THR A 140 -0.19 -12.91 9.22
C THR A 140 -1.35 -13.90 9.23
N VAL A 141 -2.49 -13.51 9.80
CA VAL A 141 -3.70 -14.36 9.84
C VAL A 141 -4.23 -14.55 8.43
N ALA A 142 -4.31 -13.49 7.63
CA ALA A 142 -4.74 -13.59 6.24
C ALA A 142 -3.75 -14.43 5.42
N ALA A 143 -2.44 -14.27 5.62
CA ALA A 143 -1.44 -15.04 4.89
C ALA A 143 -1.55 -16.53 5.22
N TRP A 144 -1.79 -16.87 6.49
CA TRP A 144 -1.97 -18.25 6.89
C TRP A 144 -3.28 -18.86 6.36
N SER A 145 -4.36 -18.08 6.33
CA SER A 145 -5.67 -18.55 5.88
C SER A 145 -5.81 -18.60 4.35
N LEU A 146 -5.15 -17.71 3.61
CA LEU A 146 -5.30 -17.59 2.15
C LEU A 146 -4.12 -18.19 1.37
N LEU A 147 -2.96 -18.36 2.01
CA LEU A 147 -1.76 -18.92 1.39
C LEU A 147 -1.12 -20.03 2.27
N PRO A 148 -1.89 -21.07 2.65
CA PRO A 148 -1.41 -22.09 3.59
C PRO A 148 -0.21 -22.88 3.08
N VAL A 149 -0.07 -23.14 1.77
CA VAL A 149 1.08 -23.88 1.22
C VAL A 149 2.34 -23.01 1.23
N THR A 150 2.25 -21.73 0.89
CA THR A 150 3.41 -20.83 1.03
C THR A 150 3.91 -20.73 2.46
N MET A 151 3.01 -20.68 3.44
CA MET A 151 3.40 -20.58 4.85
C MET A 151 4.06 -21.85 5.36
N ARG A 152 3.63 -23.03 4.90
CA ARG A 152 4.30 -24.30 5.20
C ARG A 152 5.71 -24.32 4.63
N ASN A 153 5.89 -23.95 3.37
CA ASN A 153 7.20 -23.90 2.72
C ASN A 153 8.15 -22.89 3.38
N VAL A 154 7.64 -21.71 3.75
CA VAL A 154 8.43 -20.71 4.50
C VAL A 154 8.78 -21.24 5.89
N SER A 155 7.86 -21.93 6.55
CA SER A 155 8.12 -22.55 7.86
C SER A 155 9.17 -23.65 7.79
N ASP A 156 9.14 -24.47 6.74
CA ASP A 156 10.15 -25.52 6.50
C ASP A 156 11.52 -24.90 6.21
N LEU A 157 11.56 -23.80 5.46
CA LEU A 157 12.80 -23.08 5.19
C LEU A 157 13.38 -22.40 6.44
N ILE A 158 12.50 -21.81 7.26
CA ILE A 158 12.87 -21.28 8.58
C ILE A 158 13.40 -22.42 9.45
N TRP A 159 12.75 -23.58 9.45
CA TRP A 159 13.18 -24.76 10.20
C TRP A 159 14.55 -25.30 9.76
N GLU A 160 14.82 -25.34 8.45
CA GLU A 160 16.14 -25.71 7.92
C GLU A 160 17.23 -24.69 8.26
N TYR A 161 16.90 -23.41 8.27
CA TYR A 161 17.79 -22.34 8.72
C TYR A 161 18.06 -22.43 10.22
N GLU A 162 17.02 -22.72 10.99
CA GLU A 162 17.01 -22.84 12.45
C GLU A 162 17.80 -24.08 12.92
N LYS A 163 17.78 -25.19 12.16
CA LYS A 163 18.67 -26.35 12.41
C LYS A 163 20.15 -26.02 12.33
N ARG A 164 20.55 -24.97 11.60
CA ARG A 164 21.96 -24.54 11.53
C ARG A 164 22.39 -23.72 12.75
N VAL A 165 21.45 -23.29 13.60
CA VAL A 165 21.72 -22.50 14.80
C VAL A 165 21.10 -23.21 16.03
N PRO A 166 21.88 -23.99 16.80
CA PRO A 166 21.33 -24.83 17.87
C PRO A 166 20.56 -24.07 18.96
N ALA A 167 20.91 -22.79 19.19
CA ALA A 167 20.23 -21.95 20.18
C ALA A 167 18.78 -21.57 19.81
N VAL A 168 18.41 -21.63 18.53
CA VAL A 168 17.09 -21.21 18.05
C VAL A 168 16.15 -22.43 17.96
N ALA A 169 16.69 -23.61 17.61
CA ALA A 169 15.94 -24.87 17.62
C ALA A 169 15.31 -25.22 18.98
N ASP A 170 16.02 -25.01 20.08
CA ASP A 170 15.47 -25.21 21.44
C ASP A 170 14.35 -24.21 21.77
N GLN A 171 14.47 -22.97 21.29
CA GLN A 171 13.42 -21.96 21.44
C GLN A 171 12.16 -22.32 20.66
N HIS A 172 12.30 -22.93 19.48
CA HIS A 172 11.17 -23.38 18.66
C HIS A 172 10.39 -24.51 19.33
N LEU A 173 11.08 -25.51 19.91
CA LEU A 173 10.44 -26.60 20.65
C LEU A 173 9.68 -26.07 21.87
N LEU A 174 10.30 -25.14 22.62
CA LEU A 174 9.65 -24.48 23.76
C LEU A 174 8.48 -23.60 23.34
N LEU A 175 8.56 -22.92 22.20
CA LEU A 175 7.46 -22.13 21.65
C LEU A 175 6.27 -23.01 21.25
N ARG A 176 6.54 -24.17 20.64
CA ARG A 176 5.52 -25.14 20.26
C ARG A 176 4.82 -25.73 21.47
N GLU A 177 5.58 -26.17 22.48
CA GLU A 177 5.02 -26.70 23.72
C GLU A 177 4.15 -25.64 24.44
N LYS A 178 4.63 -24.39 24.50
CA LYS A 178 3.85 -23.28 25.06
C LYS A 178 2.60 -22.99 24.24
N ALA A 179 2.66 -23.07 22.92
CA ALA A 179 1.50 -22.88 22.06
C ALA A 179 0.45 -23.98 22.26
N GLU A 180 0.87 -25.24 22.34
CA GLU A 180 -0.01 -26.39 22.62
C GLU A 180 -0.65 -26.27 24.01
N TYR A 181 0.13 -25.87 25.02
CA TYR A 181 -0.37 -25.62 26.37
C TYR A 181 -1.39 -24.47 26.43
N ILE A 182 -1.09 -23.33 25.78
CA ILE A 182 -2.01 -22.18 25.70
C ILE A 182 -3.29 -22.57 24.95
N TRP A 183 -3.18 -23.34 23.87
CA TRP A 183 -4.33 -23.82 23.12
C TRP A 183 -5.23 -24.70 23.98
N TYR A 184 -4.68 -25.71 24.64
CA TYR A 184 -5.43 -26.62 25.49
C TYR A 184 -6.08 -25.89 26.68
N THR A 185 -5.31 -25.02 27.33
CA THR A 185 -5.77 -24.21 28.47
C THR A 185 -6.83 -23.20 28.04
N GLY A 186 -6.69 -22.61 26.85
CA GLY A 186 -7.64 -21.66 26.27
C GLY A 186 -8.97 -22.31 25.88
N VAL A 187 -8.92 -23.50 25.28
CA VAL A 187 -10.13 -24.30 25.01
C VAL A 187 -10.84 -24.65 26.31
N ALA A 188 -10.11 -25.09 27.34
CA ALA A 188 -10.68 -25.37 28.65
C ALA A 188 -11.28 -24.12 29.33
N HIS A 189 -10.62 -22.96 29.26
CA HIS A 189 -11.10 -21.71 29.86
C HIS A 189 -12.20 -21.00 29.05
N SER A 190 -12.40 -21.37 27.77
CA SER A 190 -13.46 -20.82 26.91
C SER A 190 -14.86 -21.14 27.44
N GLY A 191 -15.04 -22.26 28.14
CA GLY A 191 -16.29 -22.63 28.80
C GLY A 191 -16.68 -21.63 29.89
N MET A 192 -15.72 -21.20 30.71
CA MET A 192 -15.94 -20.18 31.74
C MET A 192 -16.22 -18.79 31.14
N ALA A 193 -15.56 -18.45 30.03
CA ALA A 193 -15.80 -17.19 29.33
C ALA A 193 -17.23 -17.10 28.77
N ARG A 194 -17.76 -18.21 28.21
CA ARG A 194 -19.16 -18.29 27.76
C ARG A 194 -20.14 -18.09 28.90
N ALA A 195 -19.96 -18.79 30.01
CA ALA A 195 -20.81 -18.66 31.19
C ALA A 195 -20.83 -17.22 31.71
N ARG A 196 -19.67 -16.55 31.76
CA ARG A 196 -19.55 -15.16 32.20
C ARG A 196 -20.20 -14.16 31.23
N MET A 197 -20.22 -14.48 29.95
CA MET A 197 -20.86 -13.64 28.94
C MET A 197 -22.38 -13.73 29.03
N GLU A 198 -22.90 -14.93 29.27
CA GLU A 198 -24.33 -15.16 29.51
C GLU A 198 -24.82 -14.47 30.78
N GLU A 199 -24.04 -14.53 31.87
CA GLU A 199 -24.31 -13.79 33.11
C GLU A 199 -24.39 -12.27 32.86
N LYS A 200 -23.44 -11.71 32.09
CA LYS A 200 -23.46 -10.28 31.73
C LYS A 200 -24.62 -9.88 30.82
N ILE A 201 -25.04 -10.75 29.90
CA ILE A 201 -26.24 -10.52 29.08
C ILE A 201 -27.49 -10.52 29.98
N GLY A 202 -27.55 -11.42 30.95
CA GLY A 202 -28.60 -11.45 31.97
C GLY A 202 -28.65 -10.18 32.83
N GLU A 203 -27.50 -9.72 33.35
CA GLU A 203 -27.40 -8.47 34.10
C GLU A 203 -27.77 -7.24 33.25
N ALA A 204 -27.38 -7.22 31.98
CA ALA A 204 -27.74 -6.14 31.06
C ALA A 204 -29.27 -6.10 30.83
N ARG A 205 -29.92 -7.25 30.67
CA ARG A 205 -31.39 -7.33 30.58
C ARG A 205 -32.07 -6.84 31.85
N LYS A 206 -31.60 -7.27 33.04
CA LYS A 206 -32.15 -6.80 34.32
C LYS A 206 -32.00 -5.30 34.51
N LYS A 207 -30.86 -4.71 34.13
CA LYS A 207 -30.64 -3.25 34.19
C LYS A 207 -31.55 -2.49 33.23
N LEU A 208 -31.82 -3.05 32.04
CA LEU A 208 -32.80 -2.48 31.11
C LEU A 208 -34.22 -2.54 31.68
N GLU A 209 -34.60 -3.66 32.29
CA GLU A 209 -35.90 -3.82 32.96
C GLU A 209 -36.08 -2.87 34.15
N GLU A 210 -35.04 -2.68 34.98
CA GLU A 210 -35.09 -1.74 36.10
C GLU A 210 -35.31 -0.30 35.61
N VAL A 211 -34.61 0.11 34.56
CA VAL A 211 -34.74 1.45 33.96
C VAL A 211 -36.13 1.65 33.34
N VAL A 212 -36.69 0.62 32.69
CA VAL A 212 -38.06 0.69 32.15
C VAL A 212 -39.10 0.75 33.28
N SER A 213 -38.92 -0.02 34.36
CA SER A 213 -39.86 -0.05 35.49
C SER A 213 -39.89 1.24 36.31
N LYS A 214 -38.79 2.01 36.32
CA LYS A 214 -38.68 3.33 36.98
C LYS A 214 -39.16 4.49 36.11
N GLY A 215 -39.46 4.24 34.83
CA GLY A 215 -39.73 5.25 33.80
C GLY A 215 -41.20 5.56 33.52
N HIS A 216 -42.13 5.12 34.38
CA HIS A 216 -43.56 5.46 34.32
C HIS A 216 -44.04 6.03 35.65
#